data_AF-A0A1I1XVQ3-F1
#
_entry.id   AF-A0A1I1XVQ3-F1
#
_cell.length_a   1.000
_cell.length_b   1.000
_cell.length_c   1.000
_cell.angle_alpha   90.00
_cell.angle_beta   90.00
_cell.angle_gamma   90.00
#
_symmetry.space_group_name_H-M   'P 1'
#
loop_
_entity.id
_entity.type
_entity.pdbx_description
1 polymer ?
#
loop_
_entity_poly.entity_id
_entity_poly.type
_entity_poly.pdbx_seq_one_letter_code
_entity_poly.pdbx_strand_id
1 'polypeptide(L)' 'MMDEKDGRDNDVIRFPQSRVTPGGGNPITVLGFGRMAGIFGVPERQTTGHWCSRCRGVWYGYVLEVDCPVCGNRHG' A
#
# COMPACT_ATOMS: atom_id res chain seq x y z
N MET A 1 -37.39 6.11 27.64
CA MET A 1 -36.80 6.48 26.34
C MET A 1 -35.68 5.50 26.09
N MET A 2 -35.88 4.59 25.12
CA MET A 2 -34.95 3.49 24.84
C MET A 2 -33.91 3.98 23.82
N ASP A 3 -32.63 3.90 24.18
CA ASP A 3 -31.51 4.07 23.25
C ASP A 3 -31.11 2.68 22.71
N GLU A 4 -31.73 2.29 21.60
CA GLU A 4 -31.41 1.06 20.89
C GLU A 4 -30.25 1.33 19.92
N LYS A 5 -29.04 0.96 20.33
CA LYS A 5 -27.81 1.12 19.54
C LYS A 5 -27.72 -0.03 18.54
N ASP A 6 -28.24 0.21 17.34
CA ASP A 6 -28.23 -0.70 16.20
C ASP A 6 -26.80 -1.18 15.86
N GLY A 7 -26.51 -2.43 16.22
CA GLY A 7 -25.25 -3.13 16.02
C GLY A 7 -25.13 -3.75 14.64
N ARG A 8 -25.42 -2.98 13.57
CA ARG A 8 -25.12 -3.41 12.21
C ARG A 8 -23.63 -3.23 11.97
N ASP A 9 -22.91 -4.35 12.02
CA ASP A 9 -21.54 -4.48 11.58
C ASP A 9 -21.46 -4.04 10.11
N ASN A 10 -21.01 -2.80 9.90
CA ASN A 10 -20.82 -2.22 8.58
C ASN A 10 -19.53 -2.81 8.02
N ASP A 11 -19.55 -4.09 7.64
CA ASP A 11 -18.39 -4.75 7.03
C ASP A 11 -18.16 -4.11 5.66
N VAL A 12 -17.28 -3.12 5.63
CA VAL A 12 -16.92 -2.38 4.42
C VAL A 12 -16.10 -3.31 3.54
N ILE A 13 -16.77 -4.01 2.63
CA ILE A 13 -16.11 -4.82 1.61
C ILE A 13 -15.40 -3.88 0.63
N ARG A 14 -14.09 -3.73 0.80
CA ARG A 14 -13.23 -2.95 -0.10
C ARG A 14 -13.05 -3.72 -1.41
N PHE A 15 -13.06 -3.02 -2.53
CA PHE A 15 -12.64 -3.63 -3.79
C PHE A 15 -11.20 -4.14 -3.65
N PRO A 16 -10.90 -5.37 -4.12
CA PRO A 16 -9.56 -5.96 -3.98
C PRO A 16 -8.45 -5.04 -4.49
N GLN A 17 -8.72 -4.31 -5.58
CA GLN A 17 -7.74 -3.45 -6.27
C GLN A 17 -7.92 -1.96 -5.96
N SER A 18 -8.69 -1.61 -4.93
CA SER A 18 -8.85 -0.20 -4.55
C SER A 18 -7.54 0.36 -3.98
N ARG A 19 -7.19 1.58 -4.41
CA ARG A 19 -6.08 2.33 -3.82
C ARG A 19 -6.35 2.53 -2.33
N VAL A 20 -5.37 2.23 -1.49
CA VAL A 20 -5.45 2.50 -0.06
C VAL A 20 -4.47 3.60 0.33
N THR A 21 -4.95 4.51 1.18
CA THR A 21 -4.13 5.59 1.72
C THR A 21 -3.47 5.10 3.01
N PRO A 22 -2.22 5.45 3.31
CA PRO A 22 -1.65 5.21 4.63
C PRO A 22 -2.58 5.78 5.71
N GLY A 23 -2.98 4.94 6.66
CA GLY A 23 -3.73 5.39 7.84
C GLY A 23 -2.86 6.32 8.67
N GLY A 24 -3.37 7.50 9.03
CA GLY A 24 -2.64 8.47 9.83
C GLY A 24 -2.28 7.89 11.19
N GLY A 25 -0.99 7.87 11.54
CA GLY A 25 -0.52 7.53 12.89
C GLY A 25 0.76 6.69 12.95
N ASN A 26 1.13 5.95 11.91
CA ASN A 26 2.36 5.16 11.90
C ASN A 26 3.50 5.85 11.15
N PRO A 27 4.76 5.72 11.61
CA PRO A 27 5.91 6.20 10.87
C PRO A 27 6.00 5.46 9.53
N ILE A 28 6.15 6.24 8.45
CA ILE A 28 6.29 5.69 7.10
C ILE A 28 7.65 5.00 7.01
N THR A 29 7.63 3.68 6.81
CA THR A 29 8.85 2.89 6.60
C THR A 29 9.17 2.85 5.11
N VAL A 30 10.43 3.13 4.73
CA VAL A 30 10.89 2.96 3.35
C VAL A 30 11.38 1.53 3.17
N LEU A 31 10.70 0.76 2.31
CA LEU A 31 10.99 -0.65 2.05
C LEU A 31 12.08 -0.84 0.98
N GLY A 32 12.42 0.21 0.23
CA GLY A 32 13.44 0.21 -0.82
C GLY A 32 12.86 0.15 -2.23
N PHE A 33 13.61 -0.42 -3.16
CA PHE A 33 13.27 -0.48 -4.59
C PHE A 33 12.55 -1.77 -4.97
N GLY A 34 11.65 -1.64 -5.94
CA GLY A 34 11.07 -2.77 -6.64
C GLY A 34 12.13 -3.58 -7.38
N ARG A 35 11.79 -4.83 -7.72
CA ARG A 35 12.70 -5.75 -8.41
C ARG A 35 13.08 -5.19 -9.78
N MET A 36 12.13 -4.61 -10.52
CA MET A 36 12.41 -4.00 -11.82
C MET A 36 13.27 -2.75 -11.67
N ALA A 37 12.95 -1.88 -10.71
CA ALA A 37 13.77 -0.70 -10.42
C ALA A 37 15.23 -1.06 -10.12
N GLY A 38 15.46 -2.14 -9.36
CA GLY A 38 16.81 -2.66 -9.09
C GLY A 38 17.51 -3.24 -10.32
N ILE A 39 16.83 -4.05 -11.13
CA ILE A 39 17.41 -4.68 -12.33
C ILE A 39 17.83 -3.62 -13.36
N PHE A 40 17.01 -2.61 -13.57
CA PHE A 40 17.28 -1.55 -14.54
C PHE A 40 18.19 -0.43 -13.99
N GLY A 41 18.58 -0.50 -12.71
CA GLY A 41 19.42 0.51 -12.08
C GLY A 41 18.82 1.91 -12.16
N VAL A 42 17.48 2.00 -12.06
CA VAL A 42 16.77 3.24 -12.38
C VAL A 42 17.07 4.29 -11.31
N PRO A 43 17.44 5.52 -11.70
CA PRO A 43 17.64 6.59 -10.74
C PRO A 43 16.33 6.88 -10.00
N GLU A 44 16.41 7.13 -8.69
CA GLU A 44 15.25 7.28 -7.79
C GLU A 44 14.20 8.26 -8.33
N ARG A 45 14.66 9.30 -9.04
CA ARG A 45 13.82 10.35 -9.67
C ARG A 45 12.84 9.82 -10.72
N GLN A 46 13.11 8.65 -11.30
CA GLN A 46 12.25 7.99 -12.29
C GLN A 46 11.44 6.83 -11.70
N THR A 47 11.53 6.61 -10.38
CA THR A 47 10.76 5.59 -9.68
C THR A 47 9.45 6.17 -9.16
N THR A 48 8.41 5.35 -9.15
CA THR A 48 7.10 5.71 -8.60
C THR A 48 6.99 5.19 -7.17
N GLY A 49 6.52 6.03 -6.24
CA GLY A 49 6.26 5.62 -4.87
C GLY A 49 4.95 4.84 -4.78
N HIS A 50 5.02 3.65 -4.20
CA HIS A 50 3.87 2.77 -3.96
C HIS A 50 3.75 2.48 -2.47
N TRP A 51 2.54 2.58 -1.93
CA TRP A 51 2.26 2.14 -0.57
C TRP A 51 2.02 0.64 -0.54
N CYS A 52 2.37 0.00 0.58
CA CYS A 52 1.97 -1.37 0.87
C CYS A 52 1.24 -1.38 2.21
N SER A 53 -0.04 -1.74 2.21
CA SER A 53 -0.86 -1.82 3.42
C SER A 53 -0.41 -2.90 4.41
N ARG A 54 0.16 -3.99 3.88
CA ARG A 54 0.65 -5.13 4.67
C ARG A 54 1.97 -4.83 5.36
N CYS A 55 2.93 -4.25 4.63
CA CYS A 55 4.22 -3.85 5.18
C CYS A 55 4.20 -2.47 5.85
N ARG A 56 3.10 -1.71 5.70
CA ARG A 56 2.91 -0.34 6.20
C ARG A 56 4.08 0.58 5.84
N GLY A 57 4.49 0.50 4.58
CA GLY A 57 5.66 1.23 4.08
C GLY A 57 5.53 1.59 2.61
N VAL A 58 6.40 2.51 2.19
CA VAL A 58 6.53 2.94 0.80
C VAL A 58 7.69 2.20 0.15
N TRP A 59 7.50 1.75 -1.08
CA TRP A 59 8.54 1.21 -1.93
C TRP A 59 8.55 1.94 -3.28
N TYR A 60 9.68 1.91 -3.97
CA TYR A 60 9.91 2.66 -5.19
C TYR A 60 10.01 1.72 -6.39
N GLY A 61 8.96 1.71 -7.20
CA GLY A 61 8.82 0.82 -8.36
C GLY A 61 9.22 1.49 -9.67
N TYR A 62 9.54 0.70 -10.68
CA TYR A 62 9.78 1.18 -12.04
C TYR A 62 8.70 0.70 -12.99
N VAL A 63 8.13 1.63 -13.78
CA VAL A 63 7.15 1.43 -14.87
C VAL A 63 6.21 0.22 -14.67
N LEU A 64 4.98 0.50 -14.24
CA LEU A 64 3.89 -0.49 -14.07
C LEU A 64 4.18 -1.59 -13.04
N GLU A 65 5.22 -1.43 -12.22
CA GLU A 65 5.46 -2.31 -11.08
C GLU A 65 4.36 -2.09 -10.02
N VAL A 66 3.72 -3.18 -9.60
CA VAL A 66 2.63 -3.16 -8.62
C VAL A 66 2.88 -4.10 -7.43
N ASP A 67 3.90 -4.95 -7.53
CA ASP A 67 4.23 -5.94 -6.51
C ASP A 67 5.16 -5.35 -5.45
N CYS A 68 4.73 -5.36 -4.18
CA CYS A 68 5.62 -5.01 -3.08
C CYS A 68 6.83 -5.95 -3.03
N PRO A 69 8.07 -5.43 -2.99
CA PRO A 69 9.29 -6.26 -3.02
C PRO A 69 9.46 -7.15 -1.78
N VAL A 70 8.80 -6.81 -0.67
CA VAL A 70 8.93 -7.52 0.61
C VAL A 70 7.91 -8.65 0.75
N CYS A 71 6.65 -8.41 0.39
CA CYS A 71 5.56 -9.37 0.64
C CYS A 71 4.82 -9.84 -0.62
N GLY A 72 5.16 -9.33 -1.81
CA GLY A 72 4.47 -9.64 -3.06
C GLY A 72 3.02 -9.15 -3.11
N ASN A 73 2.60 -8.31 -2.17
CA ASN A 73 1.26 -7.76 -2.16
C ASN A 73 1.11 -6.71 -3.27
N ARG A 74 0.03 -6.82 -4.04
CA ARG A 74 -0.36 -5.86 -5.08
C ARG A 74 -1.33 -4.79 -4.58
N HIS A 75 -1.78 -4.93 -3.33
CA HIS A 75 -2.70 -3.98 -2.71
C HIS A 75 -1.91 -2.89 -2.02
N GLY A 76 -1.99 -1.71 -2.59
CA GLY A 76 -1.31 -0.50 -2.15
C GLY A 76 -2.27 0.63 -1.94
#